data_AF-A0A2W5TWD7-F1
#
_entry.id   AF-A0A2W5TWD7-F1
#
_cell.length_a   1.000
_cell.length_b   1.000
_cell.length_c   1.000
_cell.angle_alpha   90.00
_cell.angle_beta   90.00
_cell.angle_gamma   90.00
#
_symmetry.space_group_name_H-M   'P 1'
#
loop_
_entity.id
_entity.type
_entity.pdbx_description
1 polymer ?
#
loop_
_entity_poly.entity_id
_entity_poly.type
_entity_poly.pdbx_seq_one_letter_code
_entity_poly.pdbx_strand_id
1 'polypeptide(L)'
;MSSPLDAAAAVVLLEFKNSYGLGFVAPNGRIVTCFHVVADEGEILAHLSDGRALPVRAVCALDLRRDLVVLDVGLLDATPVRPGSDRLIDEGSEVFTYGMVSGERRMKWTAAHIDSVQVFGSSLSVYGMRGDVPPDASGAPVVDENGVMIGVAALQQGDEGALVLPWRYVEPLLRQNRELPLSTLSSERRRPPRREVPEHPISLLNGSAVSGLEVTSDSISDAIRIGAPAYNQGDIARCFTVYAEVAQRLIATRDDCPGVQLALRAGLAKAGKMEELDLRAWAMRDAFDGLLLVIEKYLRSTGTPPRRGTKTNFLN
;
A
#
# COMPACT_ATOMS: atom_id res chain seq x y z
N MET A 1 -10.43 -19.68 31.19
CA MET A 1 -9.87 -18.32 31.15
C MET A 1 -9.24 -18.19 29.78
N SER A 2 -9.55 -17.14 29.04
CA SER A 2 -8.95 -16.92 27.71
C SER A 2 -7.45 -16.64 27.85
N SER A 3 -6.65 -17.14 26.91
CA SER A 3 -5.19 -17.03 26.91
C SER A 3 -4.63 -16.87 25.49
N PRO A 4 -3.33 -16.52 25.33
CA PRO A 4 -2.69 -16.51 24.02
C PRO A 4 -2.68 -17.89 23.36
N LEU A 5 -2.75 -18.97 24.15
CA LEU A 5 -2.84 -20.33 23.62
C LEU A 5 -4.13 -20.56 22.83
N ASP A 6 -5.23 -19.92 23.22
CA ASP A 6 -6.52 -20.08 22.55
C ASP A 6 -6.49 -19.45 21.15
N ALA A 7 -5.74 -18.36 20.97
CA ALA A 7 -5.55 -17.72 19.67
C ALA A 7 -4.72 -18.57 18.70
N ALA A 8 -3.94 -19.56 19.18
CA ALA A 8 -3.23 -20.51 18.32
C ALA A 8 -4.19 -21.32 17.43
N ALA A 9 -5.43 -21.55 17.88
CA ALA A 9 -6.44 -22.25 17.09
C ALA A 9 -6.87 -21.48 15.84
N ALA A 10 -6.67 -20.16 15.81
CA ALA A 10 -6.99 -19.33 14.65
C ALA A 10 -5.80 -19.16 13.69
N VAL A 11 -4.59 -19.57 14.07
CA VAL A 11 -3.39 -19.45 13.23
C VAL A 11 -3.45 -20.45 12.08
N VAL A 12 -3.08 -19.99 10.90
CA VAL A 12 -3.09 -20.76 9.65
C VAL A 12 -1.67 -20.82 9.10
N LEU A 13 -1.23 -22.02 8.72
CA LEU A 13 -0.01 -22.21 7.94
C LEU A 13 -0.36 -22.15 6.46
N LEU A 14 0.25 -21.23 5.72
CA LEU A 14 0.10 -21.09 4.28
C LEU A 14 1.26 -21.83 3.61
N GLU A 15 0.97 -22.92 2.92
CA GLU A 15 1.94 -23.69 2.16
C GLU A 15 2.01 -23.19 0.72
N PHE A 16 3.23 -22.98 0.25
CA PHE A 16 3.59 -22.60 -1.11
C PHE A 16 4.46 -23.68 -1.74
N LYS A 17 4.86 -23.49 -3.00
CA LYS A 17 5.63 -24.51 -3.73
C LYS A 17 6.96 -24.90 -3.04
N ASN A 18 7.68 -23.94 -2.49
CA ASN A 18 9.02 -24.15 -1.90
C ASN A 18 9.20 -23.48 -0.53
N SER A 19 8.14 -22.92 0.02
CA SER A 19 8.17 -22.06 1.20
C SER A 19 6.84 -22.17 1.94
N TYR A 20 6.76 -21.50 3.08
CA TYR A 20 5.52 -21.34 3.81
C TYR A 20 5.48 -19.94 4.41
N GLY A 21 4.29 -19.56 4.88
CA GLY A 21 4.06 -18.36 5.64
C GLY A 21 2.95 -18.56 6.65
N LEU A 22 2.66 -17.52 7.42
CA LEU A 22 1.61 -17.55 8.44
C LEU A 22 0.48 -16.61 8.09
N GLY A 23 -0.70 -16.95 8.60
CA GLY A 23 -1.90 -16.14 8.55
C GLY A 23 -2.80 -16.49 9.72
N PHE A 24 -4.02 -15.97 9.70
CA PHE A 24 -5.03 -16.33 10.69
C PHE A 24 -6.44 -16.24 10.14
N VAL A 25 -7.36 -17.01 10.74
CA VAL A 25 -8.78 -16.97 10.47
C VAL A 25 -9.38 -15.71 11.11
N ALA A 26 -9.93 -14.83 10.29
CA ALA A 26 -10.65 -13.64 10.71
C ALA A 26 -12.13 -13.97 11.06
N PRO A 27 -12.83 -13.09 11.80
CA PRO A 27 -14.22 -13.33 12.24
C PRO A 27 -15.24 -13.61 11.13
N ASN A 28 -14.96 -13.18 9.89
CA ASN A 28 -15.81 -13.44 8.73
C ASN A 28 -15.47 -14.76 8.02
N GLY A 29 -14.64 -15.62 8.63
CA GLY A 29 -14.22 -16.91 8.06
C GLY A 29 -13.24 -16.79 6.89
N ARG A 30 -12.63 -15.61 6.66
CA ARG A 30 -11.56 -15.40 5.69
C ARG A 30 -10.18 -15.56 6.35
N ILE A 31 -9.14 -15.68 5.54
CA ILE A 31 -7.76 -15.66 6.04
C ILE A 31 -7.15 -14.29 5.84
N VAL A 32 -6.42 -13.79 6.83
CA VAL A 32 -5.62 -12.57 6.74
C VAL A 32 -4.15 -12.94 6.88
N THR A 33 -3.30 -12.29 6.10
CA THR A 33 -1.83 -12.39 6.17
C THR A 33 -1.20 -11.11 5.62
N CYS A 34 0.13 -11.06 5.61
CA CYS A 34 0.87 -10.01 4.93
C CYS A 34 0.89 -10.24 3.41
N PHE A 35 0.85 -9.18 2.61
CA PHE A 35 0.92 -9.32 1.16
C PHE A 35 2.25 -9.94 0.72
N HIS A 36 3.38 -9.50 1.29
CA HIS A 36 4.70 -10.02 0.90
C HIS A 36 4.86 -11.53 1.16
N VAL A 37 4.07 -12.09 2.09
CA VAL A 37 4.10 -13.52 2.42
C VAL A 37 3.55 -14.36 1.27
N VAL A 38 2.58 -13.83 0.53
CA VAL A 38 1.89 -14.54 -0.56
C VAL A 38 2.15 -13.93 -1.94
N ALA A 39 3.11 -13.00 -2.02
CA ALA A 39 3.41 -12.31 -3.25
C ALA A 39 3.98 -13.27 -4.29
N ASP A 40 3.54 -13.14 -5.54
CA ASP A 40 3.89 -14.01 -6.67
C ASP A 40 3.47 -15.50 -6.53
N GLU A 41 2.71 -15.85 -5.49
CA GLU A 41 2.24 -17.23 -5.30
C GLU A 41 1.00 -17.51 -6.16
N GLY A 42 1.13 -18.47 -7.07
CA GLY A 42 0.05 -18.90 -7.97
C GLY A 42 -0.87 -19.96 -7.37
N GLU A 43 -0.38 -20.71 -6.38
CA GLU A 43 -1.12 -21.75 -5.66
C GLU A 43 -0.78 -21.65 -4.17
N ILE A 44 -1.80 -21.59 -3.32
CA ILE A 44 -1.64 -21.48 -1.87
C ILE A 44 -2.57 -22.49 -1.21
N LEU A 45 -2.02 -23.32 -0.33
CA LEU A 45 -2.78 -24.27 0.48
C LEU A 45 -2.78 -23.82 1.94
N ALA A 46 -3.96 -23.53 2.48
CA ALA A 46 -4.12 -23.11 3.87
C ALA A 46 -4.37 -24.31 4.78
N HIS A 47 -3.45 -24.56 5.72
CA HIS A 47 -3.55 -25.58 6.74
C HIS A 47 -4.05 -24.98 8.06
N LEU A 48 -5.21 -25.45 8.49
CA LEU A 48 -5.91 -25.01 9.69
C LEU A 48 -5.46 -25.83 10.92
N SER A 49 -5.68 -25.27 12.11
CA SER A 49 -5.34 -25.92 13.38
C SER A 49 -6.10 -27.23 13.64
N ASP A 50 -7.26 -27.40 13.00
CA ASP A 50 -8.09 -28.62 13.08
C ASP A 50 -7.68 -29.71 12.07
N GLY A 51 -6.61 -29.47 11.29
CA GLY A 51 -6.05 -30.41 10.33
C GLY A 51 -6.67 -30.33 8.93
N ARG A 52 -7.65 -29.45 8.68
CA ARG A 52 -8.13 -29.19 7.32
C ARG A 52 -7.05 -28.48 6.49
N ALA A 53 -6.93 -28.86 5.22
CA ALA A 53 -6.12 -28.18 4.22
C ALA A 53 -7.02 -27.72 3.06
N LEU A 54 -7.07 -26.41 2.83
CA LEU A 54 -8.01 -25.80 1.87
C LEU A 54 -7.26 -24.92 0.86
N PRO A 55 -7.51 -25.07 -0.45
CA PRO A 55 -6.90 -24.20 -1.44
C PRO A 55 -7.47 -22.79 -1.34
N VAL A 56 -6.61 -21.78 -1.44
CA VAL A 56 -7.03 -20.39 -1.62
C VAL A 56 -7.66 -20.23 -3.00
N ARG A 57 -8.88 -19.70 -3.03
CA ARG A 57 -9.74 -19.59 -4.22
C ARG A 57 -9.65 -18.22 -4.87
N ALA A 58 -9.56 -17.16 -4.05
CA ALA A 58 -9.59 -15.79 -4.51
C ALA A 58 -8.95 -14.84 -3.49
N VAL A 59 -8.65 -13.62 -3.96
CA VAL A 59 -8.25 -12.50 -3.11
C VAL A 59 -9.46 -11.60 -2.87
N CYS A 60 -9.87 -11.47 -1.60
CA CYS A 60 -11.03 -10.70 -1.16
C CYS A 60 -10.75 -9.20 -1.08
N ALA A 61 -9.55 -8.84 -0.60
CA ALA A 61 -9.13 -7.47 -0.39
C ALA A 61 -7.61 -7.38 -0.40
N LEU A 62 -7.09 -6.22 -0.80
CA LEU A 62 -5.68 -5.88 -0.79
C LEU A 62 -5.48 -4.50 -0.21
N ASP A 63 -4.53 -4.39 0.69
CA ASP A 63 -3.94 -3.12 1.09
C ASP A 63 -2.43 -3.23 0.91
N LEU A 64 -1.98 -2.97 -0.31
CA LEU A 64 -0.56 -3.08 -0.67
C LEU A 64 0.33 -2.13 0.15
N ARG A 65 -0.24 -1.07 0.72
CA ARG A 65 0.48 -0.01 1.43
C ARG A 65 0.79 -0.41 2.85
N ARG A 66 -0.18 -1.08 3.47
CA ARG A 66 -0.07 -1.64 4.80
C ARG A 66 0.39 -3.09 4.76
N ASP A 67 0.72 -3.60 3.56
CA ASP A 67 1.20 -4.96 3.37
C ASP A 67 0.21 -6.00 3.88
N LEU A 68 -1.10 -5.80 3.67
CA LEU A 68 -2.16 -6.72 4.10
C LEU A 68 -2.92 -7.29 2.92
N VAL A 69 -3.37 -8.53 3.07
CA VAL A 69 -4.23 -9.22 2.12
C VAL A 69 -5.27 -10.06 2.86
N VAL A 70 -6.47 -10.15 2.29
CA VAL A 70 -7.54 -11.02 2.75
C VAL A 70 -7.80 -12.08 1.67
N LEU A 71 -7.73 -13.34 2.04
CA LEU A 71 -7.81 -14.50 1.17
C LEU A 71 -9.10 -15.30 1.42
N ASP A 72 -9.66 -15.81 0.33
CA ASP A 72 -10.81 -16.71 0.33
C ASP A 72 -10.35 -18.17 0.25
N VAL A 73 -10.83 -19.05 1.14
CA VAL A 73 -10.67 -20.51 1.07
C VAL A 73 -12.02 -21.25 1.05
N GLY A 74 -13.11 -20.51 0.84
CA GLY A 74 -14.47 -20.82 1.25
C GLY A 74 -14.79 -20.19 2.61
N LEU A 75 -16.07 -19.98 2.92
CA LEU A 75 -16.52 -19.59 4.26
C LEU A 75 -16.09 -20.66 5.26
N LEU A 76 -15.14 -20.31 6.14
CA LEU A 76 -14.66 -21.19 7.19
C LEU A 76 -15.64 -21.22 8.36
N ASP A 77 -16.12 -22.41 8.70
CA ASP A 77 -16.57 -22.71 10.06
C ASP A 77 -15.35 -23.17 10.87
N ALA A 78 -14.50 -22.21 11.25
CA ALA A 78 -13.26 -22.41 11.99
C ALA A 78 -13.17 -21.37 13.11
N THR A 79 -12.41 -21.66 14.16
CA THR A 79 -12.21 -20.73 15.28
C THR A 79 -11.50 -19.47 14.80
N PRO A 80 -12.14 -18.28 14.82
CA PRO A 80 -11.48 -17.06 14.41
C PRO A 80 -10.66 -16.46 15.54
N VAL A 81 -9.75 -15.56 15.21
CA VAL A 81 -9.13 -14.66 16.18
C VAL A 81 -10.20 -13.80 16.86
N ARG A 82 -9.94 -13.42 18.12
CA ARG A 82 -10.79 -12.46 18.82
C ARG A 82 -10.48 -11.05 18.32
N PRO A 83 -11.46 -10.29 17.81
CA PRO A 83 -11.24 -8.94 17.31
C PRO A 83 -10.63 -8.03 18.36
N GLY A 84 -9.68 -7.22 17.94
CA GLY A 84 -9.10 -6.14 18.73
C GLY A 84 -10.02 -4.94 18.87
N SER A 85 -9.57 -3.96 19.66
CA SER A 85 -10.17 -2.62 19.71
C SER A 85 -9.41 -1.63 18.82
N ASP A 86 -10.02 -0.50 18.51
CA ASP A 86 -9.36 0.60 17.80
C ASP A 86 -8.38 1.41 18.67
N ARG A 87 -8.34 1.13 19.98
CA ARG A 87 -7.48 1.84 20.92
C ARG A 87 -6.01 1.50 20.62
N LEU A 88 -5.16 2.54 20.64
CA LEU A 88 -3.72 2.34 20.57
C LEU A 88 -3.23 1.56 21.80
N ILE A 89 -2.38 0.57 21.57
CA ILE A 89 -1.66 -0.12 22.64
C ILE A 89 -0.54 0.78 23.19
N ASP A 90 -0.27 0.67 24.49
CA ASP A 90 0.75 1.46 25.18
C ASP A 90 2.14 0.84 24.99
N GLU A 91 3.18 1.68 24.87
CA GLU A 91 4.57 1.20 24.85
C GLU A 91 4.90 0.41 26.14
N GLY A 92 5.68 -0.66 25.99
CA GLY A 92 6.01 -1.60 27.06
C GLY A 92 4.95 -2.70 27.29
N SER A 93 3.82 -2.66 26.58
CA SER A 93 2.80 -3.71 26.66
C SER A 93 3.36 -5.04 26.19
N GLU A 94 3.16 -6.10 26.99
CA GLU A 94 3.50 -7.48 26.61
C GLU A 94 2.49 -7.97 25.58
N VAL A 95 2.99 -8.63 24.53
CA VAL A 95 2.21 -9.18 23.44
C VAL A 95 2.75 -10.54 23.05
N PHE A 96 1.95 -11.31 22.35
CA PHE A 96 2.28 -12.66 21.93
C PHE A 96 2.10 -12.81 20.44
N THR A 97 3.07 -13.46 19.79
CA THR A 97 3.02 -13.79 18.36
C THR A 97 3.35 -15.26 18.14
N TYR A 98 3.21 -15.72 16.91
CA TYR A 98 3.32 -17.14 16.54
C TYR A 98 4.36 -17.33 15.45
N GLY A 99 4.96 -18.51 15.47
CA GLY A 99 5.94 -18.96 14.50
C GLY A 99 5.94 -20.48 14.43
N MET A 100 6.75 -21.04 13.55
CA MET A 100 6.99 -22.47 13.48
C MET A 100 8.23 -22.84 14.30
N VAL A 101 8.20 -24.03 14.87
CA VAL A 101 9.40 -24.66 15.40
C VAL A 101 10.28 -25.06 14.22
N SER A 102 11.53 -24.60 14.22
CA SER A 102 12.47 -24.85 13.12
C SER A 102 12.60 -26.35 12.82
N GLY A 103 12.29 -26.74 11.58
CA GLY A 103 12.35 -28.13 11.12
C GLY A 103 11.12 -28.98 11.47
N GLU A 104 10.11 -28.43 12.13
CA GLU A 104 8.88 -29.13 12.51
C GLU A 104 7.64 -28.44 11.94
N ARG A 105 6.62 -29.20 11.59
CA ARG A 105 5.27 -28.66 11.27
C ARG A 105 4.48 -28.41 12.56
N ARG A 106 5.11 -27.76 13.54
CA ARG A 106 4.53 -27.48 14.85
C ARG A 106 4.64 -25.99 15.16
N MET A 107 3.52 -25.39 15.55
CA MET A 107 3.46 -23.99 15.98
C MET A 107 4.16 -23.81 17.33
N LYS A 108 4.81 -22.66 17.49
CA LYS A 108 5.24 -22.09 18.77
C LYS A 108 4.64 -20.69 18.90
N TRP A 109 4.48 -20.24 20.14
CA TRP A 109 4.17 -18.85 20.44
C TRP A 109 5.31 -18.27 21.28
N THR A 110 5.56 -16.98 21.15
CA THR A 110 6.59 -16.28 21.91
C THR A 110 6.03 -14.98 22.49
N ALA A 111 6.50 -14.63 23.68
CA ALA A 111 6.25 -13.33 24.28
C ALA A 111 7.20 -12.28 23.69
N ALA A 112 6.67 -11.09 23.45
CA ALA A 112 7.37 -9.91 22.96
C ALA A 112 6.77 -8.67 23.63
N HIS A 113 7.35 -7.50 23.36
CA HIS A 113 6.85 -6.24 23.90
C HIS A 113 6.76 -5.19 22.80
N ILE A 114 5.76 -4.32 22.91
CA ILE A 114 5.67 -3.12 22.06
C ILE A 114 6.73 -2.13 22.51
N ASP A 115 7.66 -1.74 21.63
CA ASP A 115 8.79 -0.88 22.00
C ASP A 115 8.64 0.58 21.53
N SER A 116 7.79 0.82 20.53
CA SER A 116 7.62 2.13 19.91
C SER A 116 6.30 2.23 19.14
N VAL A 117 5.72 3.43 19.08
CA VAL A 117 4.67 3.76 18.10
C VAL A 117 5.29 4.56 16.95
N GLN A 118 5.45 3.93 15.78
CA GLN A 118 6.01 4.58 14.60
C GLN A 118 4.89 5.16 13.73
N VAL A 119 4.94 6.47 13.48
CA VAL A 119 3.96 7.17 12.66
C VAL A 119 4.62 7.63 11.36
N PHE A 120 4.21 7.01 10.25
CA PHE A 120 4.62 7.35 8.89
C PHE A 120 3.57 8.26 8.23
N GLY A 121 3.89 9.55 8.12
CA GLY A 121 2.99 10.55 7.54
C GLY A 121 1.71 10.75 8.37
N SER A 122 0.61 11.13 7.73
CA SER A 122 -0.65 11.48 8.43
C SER A 122 -1.60 10.31 8.69
N SER A 123 -1.32 9.10 8.21
CA SER A 123 -2.32 8.01 8.19
C SER A 123 -1.80 6.58 8.38
N LEU A 124 -0.49 6.37 8.48
CA LEU A 124 0.09 5.07 8.80
C LEU A 124 0.77 5.14 10.15
N SER A 125 0.24 4.42 11.11
CA SER A 125 0.87 4.17 12.41
C SER A 125 1.01 2.67 12.61
N VAL A 126 2.21 2.23 12.96
CA VAL A 126 2.56 0.83 13.25
C VAL A 126 3.25 0.77 14.60
N TYR A 127 3.29 -0.41 15.20
CA TYR A 127 4.02 -0.61 16.44
C TYR A 127 5.34 -1.31 16.15
N GLY A 128 6.43 -0.87 16.77
CA GLY A 128 7.64 -1.68 16.86
C GLY A 128 7.43 -2.78 17.90
N MET A 129 7.87 -3.99 17.58
CA MET A 129 7.81 -5.16 18.46
C MET A 129 9.23 -5.71 18.64
N ARG A 130 9.59 -5.93 19.91
CA ARG A 130 10.92 -6.41 20.30
C ARG A 130 10.80 -7.64 21.20
N GLY A 131 11.73 -8.57 21.01
CA GLY A 131 11.78 -9.84 21.75
C GLY A 131 12.34 -10.96 20.88
N ASP A 132 12.14 -12.20 21.30
CA ASP A 132 12.44 -13.39 20.50
C ASP A 132 11.32 -13.63 19.48
N VAL A 133 11.19 -12.70 18.53
CA VAL A 133 10.19 -12.76 17.45
C VAL A 133 10.62 -13.82 16.44
N PRO A 134 9.77 -14.82 16.13
CA PRO A 134 10.11 -15.85 15.16
C PRO A 134 10.40 -15.24 13.77
N PRO A 135 11.40 -15.75 13.03
CA PRO A 135 11.78 -15.21 11.72
C PRO A 135 10.70 -15.43 10.64
N ASP A 136 9.71 -16.28 10.92
CA ASP A 136 8.59 -16.63 10.07
C ASP A 136 7.26 -16.05 10.58
N ALA A 137 7.30 -15.15 11.59
CA ALA A 137 6.11 -14.55 12.18
C ALA A 137 5.35 -13.59 11.23
N SER A 138 5.90 -13.24 10.07
CA SER A 138 5.20 -12.40 9.09
C SER A 138 3.83 -12.99 8.73
N GLY A 139 2.79 -12.17 8.85
CA GLY A 139 1.40 -12.55 8.64
C GLY A 139 0.71 -13.21 9.84
N ALA A 140 1.46 -13.60 10.89
CA ALA A 140 0.90 -14.16 12.10
C ALA A 140 0.12 -13.10 12.92
N PRO A 141 -0.88 -13.51 13.72
CA PRO A 141 -1.57 -12.60 14.61
C PRO A 141 -0.67 -12.24 15.80
N VAL A 142 -0.73 -10.98 16.21
CA VAL A 142 -0.18 -10.48 17.46
C VAL A 142 -1.34 -10.23 18.42
N VAL A 143 -1.30 -10.82 19.61
CA VAL A 143 -2.38 -10.80 20.60
C VAL A 143 -1.90 -10.34 21.97
N ASP A 144 -2.82 -9.86 22.81
CA ASP A 144 -2.57 -9.60 24.23
C ASP A 144 -2.62 -10.88 25.08
N GLU A 145 -2.44 -10.75 26.40
CA GLU A 145 -2.49 -11.87 27.36
C GLU A 145 -3.86 -12.58 27.43
N ASN A 146 -4.91 -11.98 26.88
CA ASN A 146 -6.26 -12.54 26.83
C ASN A 146 -6.58 -13.18 25.45
N GLY A 147 -5.61 -13.21 24.55
CA GLY A 147 -5.77 -13.69 23.17
C GLY A 147 -6.57 -12.74 22.28
N VAL A 148 -6.69 -11.47 22.65
CA VAL A 148 -7.36 -10.42 21.86
C VAL A 148 -6.37 -9.83 20.88
N MET A 149 -6.79 -9.65 19.63
CA MET A 149 -5.91 -9.21 18.56
C MET A 149 -5.45 -7.76 18.75
N ILE A 150 -4.14 -7.55 18.66
CA ILE A 150 -3.50 -6.23 18.59
C ILE A 150 -3.22 -5.86 17.14
N GLY A 151 -2.76 -6.81 16.34
CA GLY A 151 -2.43 -6.56 14.94
C GLY A 151 -1.79 -7.75 14.24
N VAL A 152 -1.21 -7.50 13.07
CA VAL A 152 -0.53 -8.51 12.24
C VAL A 152 0.97 -8.27 12.29
N ALA A 153 1.76 -9.29 12.59
CA ALA A 153 3.21 -9.19 12.58
C ALA A 153 3.70 -9.04 11.13
N ALA A 154 4.60 -8.08 10.89
CA ALA A 154 5.25 -7.84 9.61
C ALA A 154 6.74 -7.66 9.84
N LEU A 155 7.55 -8.61 9.36
CA LEU A 155 9.00 -8.54 9.46
C LEU A 155 9.55 -7.76 8.28
N GLN A 156 10.46 -6.82 8.55
CA GLN A 156 11.21 -6.12 7.52
C GLN A 156 12.52 -6.84 7.21
N GLN A 157 13.00 -6.70 5.98
CA GLN A 157 14.31 -7.23 5.59
C GLN A 157 15.41 -6.35 6.21
N GLY A 158 16.26 -6.92 7.08
CA GLY A 158 17.38 -6.23 7.72
C GLY A 158 17.25 -6.13 9.25
N ASP A 159 18.06 -5.26 9.87
CA ASP A 159 18.12 -5.06 11.33
C ASP A 159 16.98 -4.16 11.89
N GLU A 160 15.99 -3.79 11.07
CA GLU A 160 14.93 -2.82 11.45
C GLU A 160 13.85 -3.40 12.40
N GLY A 161 13.95 -4.69 12.76
CA GLY A 161 13.08 -5.32 13.74
C GLY A 161 11.73 -5.77 13.19
N ALA A 162 10.83 -6.17 14.09
CA ALA A 162 9.48 -6.60 13.75
C ALA A 162 8.49 -5.45 13.93
N LEU A 163 7.60 -5.27 12.95
CA LEU A 163 6.50 -4.32 13.05
C LEU A 163 5.18 -5.06 13.33
N VAL A 164 4.24 -4.36 13.94
CA VAL A 164 2.86 -4.81 14.10
C VAL A 164 1.95 -3.83 13.39
N LEU A 165 1.19 -4.36 12.42
CA LEU A 165 0.15 -3.66 11.69
C LEU A 165 -1.14 -3.69 12.52
N PRO A 166 -1.60 -2.57 13.11
CA PRO A 166 -2.76 -2.55 13.99
C PRO A 166 -4.01 -3.22 13.41
N TRP A 167 -4.77 -3.89 14.27
CA TRP A 167 -6.05 -4.53 13.93
C TRP A 167 -7.03 -3.59 13.20
N ARG A 168 -7.04 -2.30 13.54
CA ARG A 168 -7.86 -1.27 12.85
C ARG A 168 -7.63 -1.18 11.34
N TYR A 169 -6.52 -1.69 10.81
CA TYR A 169 -6.27 -1.76 9.38
C TYR A 169 -6.86 -3.01 8.71
N VAL A 170 -7.06 -4.07 9.49
CA VAL A 170 -7.67 -5.32 9.01
C VAL A 170 -9.18 -5.15 8.89
N GLU A 171 -9.83 -4.52 9.89
CA GLU A 171 -11.30 -4.47 9.96
C GLU A 171 -11.99 -3.88 8.70
N PRO A 172 -11.52 -2.77 8.09
CA PRO A 172 -12.11 -2.26 6.85
C PRO A 172 -11.95 -3.21 5.66
N LEU A 173 -10.87 -4.01 5.63
CA LEU A 173 -10.62 -4.99 4.57
C LEU A 173 -11.59 -6.17 4.67
N LEU A 174 -11.97 -6.57 5.89
CA LEU A 174 -12.93 -7.65 6.12
C LEU A 174 -14.35 -7.33 5.63
N ARG A 175 -14.67 -6.05 5.42
CA ARG A 175 -15.94 -5.59 4.84
C ARG A 175 -15.97 -5.66 3.31
N GLN A 176 -14.81 -5.84 2.67
CA GLN A 176 -14.72 -6.02 1.23
C GLN A 176 -14.94 -7.49 0.87
N ASN A 177 -15.57 -7.72 -0.28
CA ASN A 177 -15.87 -9.06 -0.75
C ASN A 177 -15.64 -9.19 -2.26
N ARG A 178 -14.43 -8.85 -2.71
CA ARG A 178 -14.05 -9.01 -4.12
C ARG A 178 -13.72 -10.47 -4.39
N GLU A 179 -13.84 -10.90 -5.63
CA GLU A 179 -13.38 -12.22 -6.08
C GLU A 179 -12.29 -12.02 -7.12
N LEU A 180 -11.12 -11.60 -6.66
CA LEU A 180 -9.99 -11.36 -7.55
C LEU A 180 -9.17 -12.63 -7.75
N PRO A 181 -8.62 -12.87 -8.96
CA PRO A 181 -7.74 -14.00 -9.20
C PRO A 181 -6.41 -13.85 -8.42
N LEU A 182 -5.77 -14.98 -8.09
CA LEU A 182 -4.45 -15.03 -7.44
C LEU A 182 -3.35 -14.31 -8.23
N SER A 183 -3.51 -14.14 -9.55
CA SER A 183 -2.59 -13.31 -10.36
C SER A 183 -2.50 -11.85 -9.89
N THR A 184 -3.45 -11.39 -9.07
CA THR A 184 -3.40 -10.08 -8.39
C THR A 184 -2.29 -10.02 -7.32
N LEU A 185 -1.80 -11.16 -6.83
CA LEU A 185 -0.71 -11.23 -5.86
C LEU A 185 0.68 -10.99 -6.46
N SER A 186 0.79 -10.75 -7.78
CA SER A 186 2.08 -10.51 -8.39
C SER A 186 2.77 -9.26 -7.84
N SER A 187 4.04 -9.39 -7.44
CA SER A 187 4.86 -8.31 -6.91
C SER A 187 5.22 -7.26 -7.97
N GLU A 188 5.09 -7.57 -9.27
CA GLU A 188 5.18 -6.56 -10.34
C GLU A 188 4.17 -5.43 -10.13
N ARG A 189 3.01 -5.73 -9.54
CA ARG A 189 1.99 -4.74 -9.18
C ARG A 189 2.39 -3.84 -7.99
N ARG A 190 3.45 -4.15 -7.25
CA ARG A 190 4.02 -3.28 -6.20
C ARG A 190 4.98 -2.24 -6.75
N ARG A 191 5.64 -2.52 -7.88
CA ARG A 191 6.64 -1.59 -8.40
C ARG A 191 5.91 -0.46 -9.09
N PRO A 192 6.22 0.81 -8.77
CA PRO A 192 5.78 1.89 -9.64
C PRO A 192 6.25 1.55 -11.07
N PRO A 193 5.38 1.68 -12.08
CA PRO A 193 5.73 1.36 -13.45
C PRO A 193 6.96 2.16 -13.84
N ARG A 194 7.75 1.61 -14.77
CA ARG A 194 8.91 2.32 -15.31
C ARG A 194 8.45 3.69 -15.80
N ARG A 195 8.96 4.74 -15.15
CA ARG A 195 8.57 6.12 -15.47
C ARG A 195 9.04 6.51 -16.86
N GLU A 196 8.15 7.12 -17.62
CA GLU A 196 8.38 7.61 -18.97
C GLU A 196 8.00 9.10 -19.05
N VAL A 197 8.71 9.91 -18.26
CA VAL A 197 8.53 11.36 -18.22
C VAL A 197 8.89 11.95 -19.59
N PRO A 198 7.94 12.63 -20.29
CA PRO A 198 8.24 13.24 -21.58
C PRO A 198 9.25 14.37 -21.44
N GLU A 199 10.27 14.36 -22.30
CA GLU A 199 11.18 15.49 -22.45
C GLU A 199 10.60 16.51 -23.43
N HIS A 200 10.31 17.71 -22.93
CA HIS A 200 9.80 18.80 -23.76
C HIS A 200 10.90 19.82 -24.08
N PRO A 201 11.01 20.27 -25.35
CA PRO A 201 11.92 21.35 -25.68
C PRO A 201 11.40 22.66 -25.08
N ILE A 202 12.31 23.56 -24.68
CA ILE A 202 11.95 24.89 -24.15
C ILE A 202 11.05 25.66 -25.14
N SER A 203 11.26 25.45 -26.44
CA SER A 203 10.45 26.05 -27.52
C SER A 203 8.98 25.65 -27.49
N LEU A 204 8.61 24.57 -26.80
CA LEU A 204 7.21 24.20 -26.56
C LEU A 204 6.45 25.36 -25.93
N LEU A 205 7.09 26.14 -25.05
CA LEU A 205 6.47 27.22 -24.31
C LEU A 205 6.57 28.59 -25.01
N ASN A 206 7.10 28.65 -26.23
CA ASN A 206 7.15 29.89 -27.01
C ASN A 206 5.74 30.45 -27.23
N GLY A 207 5.57 31.74 -26.95
CA GLY A 207 4.27 32.41 -27.04
C GLY A 207 3.35 32.18 -25.84
N SER A 208 3.84 31.49 -24.79
CA SER A 208 3.07 31.33 -23.55
C SER A 208 3.21 32.55 -22.65
N ALA A 209 2.11 32.98 -22.02
CA ALA A 209 2.13 34.03 -21.01
C ALA A 209 2.79 33.52 -19.72
N VAL A 210 3.72 34.29 -19.14
CA VAL A 210 4.43 33.92 -17.90
C VAL A 210 3.45 33.65 -16.76
N SER A 211 2.44 34.51 -16.58
CA SER A 211 1.40 34.32 -15.56
C SER A 211 0.58 33.04 -15.78
N GLY A 212 0.34 32.66 -17.04
CA GLY A 212 -0.33 31.41 -17.38
C GLY A 212 0.52 30.18 -17.05
N LEU A 213 1.84 30.27 -17.22
CA LEU A 213 2.79 29.22 -16.84
C LEU A 213 2.88 29.06 -15.31
N GLU A 214 2.88 30.15 -14.55
CA GLU A 214 2.86 30.13 -13.08
C GLU A 214 1.58 29.45 -12.56
N VAL A 215 0.40 29.88 -13.03
CA VAL A 215 -0.89 29.27 -12.66
C VAL A 215 -0.95 27.79 -13.03
N THR A 216 -0.37 27.42 -14.17
CA THR A 216 -0.27 26.01 -14.60
C THR A 216 0.58 25.20 -13.64
N SER A 217 1.77 25.70 -13.30
CA SER A 217 2.69 25.05 -12.36
C SER A 217 2.06 24.85 -10.99
N ASP A 218 1.38 25.88 -10.47
CA ASP A 218 0.69 25.82 -9.18
C ASP A 218 -0.47 24.83 -9.21
N SER A 219 -1.31 24.88 -10.26
CA SER A 219 -2.44 23.96 -10.43
C SER A 219 -2.01 22.49 -10.49
N ILE A 220 -0.92 22.20 -11.21
CA ILE A 220 -0.35 20.86 -11.31
C ILE A 220 0.23 20.42 -9.96
N SER A 221 0.95 21.30 -9.28
CA SER A 221 1.53 21.03 -7.96
C SER A 221 0.45 20.73 -6.92
N ASP A 222 -0.66 21.47 -6.93
CA ASP A 222 -1.83 21.21 -6.08
C ASP A 222 -2.53 19.89 -6.43
N ALA A 223 -2.68 19.58 -7.72
CA ALA A 223 -3.21 18.29 -8.14
C ALA A 223 -2.35 17.16 -7.59
N ILE A 224 -1.03 17.26 -7.72
CA ILE A 224 -0.05 16.31 -7.17
C ILE A 224 -0.22 16.16 -5.66
N ARG A 225 -0.33 17.26 -4.92
CA ARG A 225 -0.50 17.27 -3.46
C ARG A 225 -1.77 16.56 -3.00
N ILE A 226 -2.78 16.43 -3.86
CA ILE A 226 -4.03 15.70 -3.56
C ILE A 226 -3.97 14.26 -4.11
N GLY A 227 -3.59 14.10 -5.38
CA GLY A 227 -3.63 12.83 -6.08
C GLY A 227 -2.54 11.86 -5.61
N ALA A 228 -1.33 12.34 -5.32
CA ALA A 228 -0.27 11.46 -4.84
C ALA A 228 -0.61 10.84 -3.47
N PRO A 229 -1.16 11.57 -2.48
CA PRO A 229 -1.74 10.97 -1.27
C PRO A 229 -2.89 9.99 -1.51
N ALA A 230 -3.80 10.26 -2.47
CA ALA A 230 -4.92 9.36 -2.78
C ALA A 230 -4.44 8.03 -3.39
N TYR A 231 -3.55 8.11 -4.38
CA TYR A 231 -2.78 6.94 -4.84
C TYR A 231 -2.04 6.31 -3.67
N ASN A 232 -1.51 7.18 -2.81
CA ASN A 232 -0.85 6.82 -1.58
C ASN A 232 -1.73 6.20 -0.48
N GLN A 233 -3.02 6.00 -0.76
CA GLN A 233 -3.99 5.35 0.11
C GLN A 233 -4.70 4.19 -0.60
N GLY A 234 -4.26 3.84 -1.82
CA GLY A 234 -4.88 2.79 -2.64
C GLY A 234 -6.08 3.28 -3.45
N ASP A 235 -6.44 4.56 -3.32
CA ASP A 235 -7.51 5.20 -4.10
C ASP A 235 -6.94 5.70 -5.44
N ILE A 236 -6.60 4.74 -6.29
CA ILE A 236 -6.04 4.98 -7.63
C ILE A 236 -7.06 5.73 -8.50
N ALA A 237 -8.34 5.40 -8.37
CA ALA A 237 -9.42 6.06 -9.10
C ALA A 237 -9.46 7.56 -8.80
N ARG A 238 -9.42 7.95 -7.52
CA ARG A 238 -9.37 9.37 -7.15
C ARG A 238 -8.10 10.05 -7.61
N CYS A 239 -6.95 9.40 -7.50
CA CYS A 239 -5.70 9.96 -8.02
C CYS A 239 -5.82 10.32 -9.50
N PHE A 240 -6.24 9.36 -10.32
CA PHE A 240 -6.40 9.56 -11.74
C PHE A 240 -7.43 10.66 -12.05
N THR A 241 -8.59 10.64 -11.38
CA THR A 241 -9.63 11.66 -11.56
C THR A 241 -9.12 13.06 -11.27
N VAL A 242 -8.43 13.26 -10.14
CA VAL A 242 -7.84 14.56 -9.77
C VAL A 242 -6.87 15.04 -10.85
N TYR A 243 -5.99 14.17 -11.34
CA TYR A 243 -5.04 14.56 -12.39
C TYR A 243 -5.73 14.86 -13.72
N ALA A 244 -6.68 14.02 -14.14
CA ALA A 244 -7.40 14.19 -15.38
C ALA A 244 -8.25 15.46 -15.40
N GLU A 245 -8.96 15.77 -14.31
CA GLU A 245 -9.78 16.97 -14.18
C GLU A 245 -8.93 18.25 -14.22
N VAL A 246 -7.79 18.28 -13.52
CA VAL A 246 -6.87 19.43 -13.59
C VAL A 246 -6.31 19.60 -14.99
N ALA A 247 -5.90 18.52 -15.66
CA ALA A 247 -5.41 18.58 -17.02
C ALA A 247 -6.49 19.11 -17.98
N GLN A 248 -7.72 18.60 -17.91
CA GLN A 248 -8.85 19.06 -18.74
C GLN A 248 -9.18 20.52 -18.48
N ARG A 249 -9.19 20.96 -17.21
CA ARG A 249 -9.45 22.36 -16.85
C ARG A 249 -8.37 23.29 -17.42
N LEU A 250 -7.10 22.93 -17.30
CA LEU A 250 -5.99 23.72 -17.85
C LEU A 250 -6.07 23.76 -19.38
N ILE A 251 -6.39 22.64 -20.03
CA ILE A 251 -6.63 22.59 -21.48
C ILE A 251 -7.75 23.55 -21.89
N ALA A 252 -8.84 23.64 -21.11
CA ALA A 252 -9.99 24.47 -21.44
C ALA A 252 -9.79 25.97 -21.14
N THR A 253 -8.83 26.34 -20.29
CA THR A 253 -8.74 27.70 -19.72
C THR A 253 -7.41 28.41 -19.97
N ARG A 254 -6.39 27.73 -20.51
CA ARG A 254 -5.05 28.29 -20.76
C ARG A 254 -4.76 28.47 -22.25
N ASP A 255 -5.63 29.21 -22.95
CA ASP A 255 -5.38 29.59 -24.35
C ASP A 255 -4.16 30.51 -24.51
N ASP A 256 -3.74 31.13 -23.41
CA ASP A 256 -2.50 31.90 -23.24
C ASP A 256 -1.24 31.02 -23.16
N CYS A 257 -1.37 29.69 -23.11
CA CYS A 257 -0.26 28.73 -23.05
C CYS A 257 -0.49 27.53 -23.98
N PRO A 258 -0.45 27.69 -25.32
CA PRO A 258 -0.79 26.63 -26.27
C PRO A 258 0.10 25.37 -26.14
N GLY A 259 1.38 25.54 -25.79
CA GLY A 259 2.31 24.45 -25.53
C GLY A 259 1.94 23.57 -24.33
N VAL A 260 1.43 24.20 -23.27
CA VAL A 260 0.89 23.50 -22.10
C VAL A 260 -0.33 22.67 -22.50
N GLN A 261 -1.28 23.26 -23.23
CA GLN A 261 -2.47 22.55 -23.69
C GLN A 261 -2.09 21.34 -24.56
N LEU A 262 -1.09 21.48 -25.43
CA LEU A 262 -0.58 20.40 -26.27
C LEU A 262 -0.02 19.24 -25.44
N ALA A 263 0.86 19.52 -24.47
CA ALA A 263 1.46 18.51 -23.59
C ALA A 263 0.40 17.78 -22.76
N LEU A 264 -0.56 18.50 -22.19
CA LEU A 264 -1.63 17.91 -21.38
C LEU A 264 -2.57 17.03 -22.21
N ARG A 265 -2.92 17.44 -23.44
CA ARG A 265 -3.71 16.60 -24.37
C ARG A 265 -2.96 15.30 -24.70
N ALA A 266 -1.65 15.37 -24.94
CA ALA A 266 -0.83 14.18 -25.17
C ALA A 266 -0.80 13.24 -23.95
N GLY A 267 -0.67 13.79 -22.74
CA GLY A 267 -0.76 13.03 -21.49
C GLY A 267 -2.09 12.31 -21.31
N LEU A 268 -3.22 13.01 -21.49
CA LEU A 268 -4.57 12.43 -21.44
C LEU A 268 -4.77 11.35 -22.52
N ALA A 269 -4.27 11.58 -23.74
CA ALA A 269 -4.35 10.59 -24.81
C ALA A 269 -3.52 9.34 -24.52
N LYS A 270 -2.33 9.48 -23.90
CA LYS A 270 -1.52 8.34 -23.44
C LYS A 270 -2.25 7.55 -22.36
N ALA A 271 -2.78 8.23 -21.35
CA ALA A 271 -3.58 7.60 -20.30
C ALA A 271 -4.81 6.87 -20.86
N GLY A 272 -5.52 7.47 -21.82
CA GLY A 272 -6.70 6.85 -22.44
C GLY A 272 -6.44 5.53 -23.17
N LYS A 273 -5.19 5.24 -23.55
CA LYS A 273 -4.79 3.98 -24.20
C LYS A 273 -4.47 2.84 -23.23
N MET A 274 -4.38 3.12 -21.94
CA MET A 274 -4.00 2.13 -20.93
C MET A 274 -5.24 1.42 -20.38
N GLU A 275 -5.15 0.11 -20.17
CA GLU A 275 -6.26 -0.70 -19.63
C GLU A 275 -6.40 -0.49 -18.12
N GLU A 276 -5.30 -0.55 -17.37
CA GLU A 276 -5.28 -0.46 -15.92
C GLU A 276 -5.29 0.99 -15.42
N LEU A 277 -6.13 1.27 -14.41
CA LEU A 277 -6.22 2.61 -13.78
C LEU A 277 -4.90 3.07 -13.17
N ASP A 278 -4.09 2.13 -12.69
CA ASP A 278 -2.76 2.40 -12.13
C ASP A 278 -1.84 3.05 -13.16
N LEU A 279 -1.77 2.45 -14.36
CA LEU A 279 -0.98 2.95 -15.47
C LEU A 279 -1.49 4.32 -15.92
N ARG A 280 -2.81 4.53 -15.93
CA ARG A 280 -3.42 5.83 -16.27
C ARG A 280 -2.98 6.95 -15.32
N ALA A 281 -2.98 6.67 -14.02
CA ALA A 281 -2.54 7.63 -13.00
C ALA A 281 -1.05 8.00 -13.21
N TRP A 282 -0.20 7.00 -13.47
CA TRP A 282 1.22 7.22 -13.75
C TRP A 282 1.49 7.96 -15.07
N ALA A 283 0.74 7.68 -16.13
CA ALA A 283 0.85 8.43 -17.38
C ALA A 283 0.54 9.92 -17.20
N MET A 284 -0.49 10.23 -16.39
CA MET A 284 -0.81 11.62 -16.05
C MET A 284 0.29 12.25 -15.17
N ARG A 285 0.84 11.48 -14.23
CA ARG A 285 1.95 11.95 -13.39
C ARG A 285 3.20 12.28 -14.22
N ASP A 286 3.54 11.43 -15.16
CA ASP A 286 4.67 11.64 -16.07
C ASP A 286 4.47 12.88 -16.95
N ALA A 287 3.26 13.10 -17.47
CA ALA A 287 2.92 14.31 -18.22
C ALA A 287 3.06 15.58 -17.37
N PHE A 288 2.61 15.55 -16.12
CA PHE A 288 2.77 16.67 -15.18
C PHE A 288 4.23 16.96 -14.86
N ASP A 289 5.01 15.96 -14.49
CA ASP A 289 6.43 16.16 -14.15
C ASP A 289 7.24 16.66 -15.36
N GLY A 290 6.98 16.13 -16.57
CA GLY A 290 7.61 16.61 -17.80
C GLY A 290 7.29 18.08 -18.09
N LEU A 291 6.05 18.49 -17.83
CA LEU A 291 5.61 19.87 -18.02
C LEU A 291 6.21 20.83 -16.96
N LEU A 292 6.23 20.43 -15.69
CA LEU A 292 6.87 21.21 -14.62
C LEU A 292 8.36 21.44 -14.91
N LEU A 293 9.06 20.40 -15.37
CA LEU A 293 10.49 20.48 -15.72
C LEU A 293 10.76 21.50 -16.84
N VAL A 294 9.94 21.52 -17.90
CA VAL A 294 10.15 22.48 -19.01
C VAL A 294 9.72 23.90 -18.62
N ILE A 295 8.67 24.07 -17.81
CA ILE A 295 8.26 25.37 -17.28
C ILE A 295 9.38 25.98 -16.43
N GLU A 296 9.96 25.20 -15.52
CA GLU A 296 11.08 25.66 -14.69
C GLU A 296 12.28 26.11 -15.55
N LYS A 297 12.66 25.31 -16.56
CA LYS A 297 13.74 25.66 -17.48
C LYS A 297 13.43 26.95 -18.26
N TYR A 298 12.20 27.11 -18.74
CA TYR A 298 11.78 28.29 -19.50
C TYR A 298 11.83 29.56 -18.64
N LEU A 299 11.24 29.55 -17.44
CA LEU A 299 11.22 30.70 -16.53
C LEU A 299 12.62 31.15 -16.11
N ARG A 300 13.54 30.19 -15.89
CA ARG A 300 14.96 30.49 -15.63
C ARG A 300 15.63 31.16 -16.83
N SER A 301 15.30 30.74 -18.05
CA SER A 301 15.89 31.28 -19.28
C SER A 301 15.39 32.68 -19.64
N THR A 302 14.19 33.07 -19.20
CA THR A 302 13.59 34.38 -19.49
C THR A 302 13.91 35.47 -18.46
N GLY A 303 14.69 35.16 -17.41
CA GLY A 303 15.21 36.17 -16.48
C GLY A 303 14.29 36.59 -15.32
N THR A 304 13.27 35.80 -14.97
CA THR A 304 12.43 36.05 -13.78
C THR A 304 13.09 35.40 -12.55
N PRO A 305 13.46 36.14 -11.49
CA PRO A 305 14.07 35.54 -10.30
C PRO A 305 13.03 34.72 -9.51
N PRO A 306 13.38 33.53 -9.00
CA PRO A 306 12.45 32.71 -8.23
C PRO A 306 12.11 33.40 -6.90
N ARG A 307 10.82 33.52 -6.57
CA ARG A 307 10.40 33.73 -5.18
C ARG A 307 10.83 32.50 -4.37
N ARG A 308 11.64 32.72 -3.33
CA ARG A 308 12.08 31.66 -2.40
C ARG A 308 10.86 30.90 -1.86
N GLY A 309 10.66 29.68 -2.35
CA GLY A 309 9.79 28.65 -1.80
C GLY A 309 10.60 27.37 -1.66
N THR A 310 10.45 26.71 -0.52
CA THR A 310 11.21 25.58 0.01
C THR A 310 11.63 24.52 -1.02
N LYS A 311 12.92 24.17 -1.00
CA LYS A 311 13.46 22.97 -1.65
C LYS A 311 12.62 21.77 -1.25
N THR A 312 11.82 21.26 -2.19
CA THR A 312 11.20 19.94 -2.04
C THR A 312 12.04 19.01 -2.91
N ASN A 313 12.80 18.13 -2.26
CA ASN A 313 13.50 17.05 -2.94
C ASN A 313 12.45 16.14 -3.57
N PHE A 314 12.27 16.23 -4.89
CA PHE A 314 11.47 15.30 -5.67
C PHE A 314 12.32 14.07 -6.02
N LEU A 315 12.69 13.30 -5.01
CA LEU A 315 13.17 11.93 -5.14
C LEU A 315 12.71 11.19 -3.88
N ASN A 316 11.54 10.55 -4.00
CA ASN A 316 11.10 9.29 -3.38
C ASN A 316 9.61 9.11 -3.62
#